data_AF-A0AAJ3QY15-F1
#
_entry.id   AF-A0AAJ3QY15-F1
#
_cell.length_a   1.000
_cell.length_b   1.000
_cell.length_c   1.000
_cell.angle_alpha   90.00
_cell.angle_beta   90.00
_cell.angle_gamma   90.00
#
_symmetry.space_group_name_H-M   'P 1'
#
loop_
_entity.id
_entity.type
_entity.pdbx_description
1 polymer ?
#
loop_
_entity_poly.entity_id
_entity_poly.type
_entity_poly.pdbx_seq_one_letter_code
_entity_poly.pdbx_strand_id
1 'polypeptide(L)' 'MLMEVQATGAVADEVTGRTKIYDADWTFRIGKAVQFGGSMAIVLSRTRSAMGKEICQIWVSGEAHGRPLRWVDARMLK' A
#
# COMPACT_ATOMS: atom_id res chain seq x y z
N MET A 1 40.30 -47.87 -12.13
CA MET A 1 40.79 -46.65 -11.49
C MET A 1 39.57 -45.80 -11.17
N LEU A 2 39.14 -45.85 -9.91
CA LEU A 2 38.02 -45.06 -9.38
C LEU A 2 38.46 -43.59 -9.32
N MET A 3 37.71 -42.68 -9.92
CA MET A 3 37.92 -41.24 -9.70
C MET A 3 36.89 -40.75 -8.68
N GLU A 4 37.40 -40.13 -7.62
CA GLU A 4 36.66 -39.66 -6.45
C GLU A 4 35.69 -38.52 -6.82
N VAL A 5 34.44 -38.66 -6.39
CA VAL A 5 33.42 -37.61 -6.48
C VAL A 5 33.60 -36.70 -5.27
N GLN A 6 34.13 -35.49 -5.49
CA GLN A 6 34.21 -34.49 -4.43
C GLN A 6 32.80 -33.96 -4.11
N ALA A 7 32.29 -34.35 -2.94
CA ALA A 7 31.07 -33.80 -2.37
C ALA A 7 31.35 -32.37 -1.86
N THR A 8 30.97 -31.37 -2.65
CA THR A 8 30.93 -29.98 -2.17
C THR A 8 29.74 -29.82 -1.24
N GLY A 9 29.95 -30.08 0.04
CA GLY A 9 29.02 -29.75 1.11
C GLY A 9 28.93 -28.23 1.27
N ALA A 10 28.11 -27.58 0.44
CA ALA A 10 27.61 -26.24 0.73
C ALA A 10 26.62 -26.37 1.88
N VAL A 11 27.11 -26.19 3.12
CA VAL A 11 26.26 -26.02 4.29
C VAL A 11 25.46 -24.74 4.05
N ALA A 12 24.17 -24.89 3.74
CA ALA A 12 23.26 -23.76 3.69
C ALA A 12 23.16 -23.22 5.13
N ASP A 13 23.91 -22.15 5.39
CA ASP A 13 23.70 -21.33 6.59
C ASP A 13 22.30 -20.75 6.45
N GLU A 14 21.35 -21.32 7.18
CA GLU A 14 19.99 -20.80 7.24
C GLU A 14 20.08 -19.42 7.88
N VAL A 15 20.15 -18.38 7.04
CA VAL A 15 20.02 -17.00 7.49
C VAL A 15 18.62 -16.87 8.09
N THR A 16 18.51 -17.07 9.39
CA THR A 16 17.32 -16.74 10.18
C THR A 16 17.22 -15.21 10.23
N GLY A 17 16.93 -14.61 9.08
CA GLY A 17 16.69 -13.19 8.95
C GLY A 17 15.47 -12.87 9.79
N ARG A 18 15.65 -12.18 10.91
CA ARG A 18 14.55 -11.61 11.67
C ARG A 18 13.79 -10.66 10.75
N THR A 19 12.70 -11.13 10.15
CA THR A 19 11.78 -10.29 9.40
C THR A 19 11.19 -9.29 10.37
N LYS A 20 11.62 -8.03 10.29
CA LYS A 20 10.97 -6.94 11.02
C LYS A 20 9.59 -6.73 10.40
N ILE A 21 8.55 -7.15 11.12
CA ILE A 21 7.17 -6.80 10.77
C ILE A 21 6.97 -5.36 11.23
N TYR A 22 6.87 -4.44 10.28
CA TYR A 22 6.52 -3.06 10.57
C TYR A 22 4.99 -2.98 10.67
N ASP A 23 4.49 -2.70 11.87
CA ASP A 23 3.10 -2.32 12.04
C ASP A 23 2.95 -0.87 11.58
N ALA A 24 2.33 -0.70 10.42
CA ALA A 24 2.03 0.61 9.86
C ALA A 24 0.53 0.68 9.65
N ASP A 25 -0.15 1.61 10.33
CA ASP A 25 -1.52 1.97 9.98
C ASP A 25 -1.46 3.04 8.89
N TRP A 26 -1.94 2.68 7.70
CA TRP A 26 -1.92 3.58 6.57
C TRP A 26 -3.20 4.41 6.63
N THR A 27 -3.06 5.71 6.94
CA THR A 27 -4.16 6.66 7.13
C THR A 27 -5.24 6.56 6.03
N PHE A 28 -4.80 6.33 4.79
CA PHE A 28 -5.68 6.26 3.61
C PHE A 28 -5.72 4.86 2.99
N ARG A 29 -5.75 3.78 3.78
CA ARG A 29 -5.91 2.42 3.23
C ARG A 29 -7.19 2.29 2.37
N ILE A 30 -7.15 1.43 1.35
CA ILE A 30 -8.34 1.13 0.54
C ILE A 30 -9.45 0.57 1.45
N GLY A 31 -10.67 1.03 1.25
CA GLY A 31 -11.84 0.74 2.08
C GLY A 31 -11.95 1.58 3.35
N LYS A 32 -10.99 2.46 3.66
CA LYS A 32 -11.07 3.36 4.81
C LYS A 32 -12.08 4.48 4.55
N ALA A 33 -12.89 4.79 5.55
CA ALA A 33 -13.70 5.99 5.59
C ALA A 33 -12.84 7.21 5.95
N VAL A 34 -12.98 8.28 5.17
CA VAL A 34 -12.21 9.53 5.26
C VAL A 34 -13.16 10.71 5.10
N GLN A 35 -12.78 11.88 5.60
CA GLN A 35 -13.50 13.13 5.33
C GLN A 35 -12.92 13.84 4.10
N PHE A 36 -13.81 14.30 3.23
CA PHE A 36 -13.47 15.14 2.08
C PHE A 36 -14.44 16.32 2.00
N GLY A 37 -13.95 17.54 2.23
CA GLY A 37 -14.76 18.77 2.11
C GLY A 37 -16.00 18.81 3.02
N GLY A 38 -15.95 18.13 4.18
CA GLY A 38 -17.08 18.02 5.11
C GLY A 38 -18.01 16.82 4.87
N SER A 39 -17.86 16.11 3.76
CA SER A 39 -18.60 14.89 3.46
C SER A 39 -17.78 13.64 3.81
N MET A 40 -18.46 12.56 4.19
CA MET A 40 -17.83 11.25 4.33
C MET A 40 -17.54 10.65 2.96
N ALA A 41 -16.38 10.03 2.82
CA ALA A 41 -15.95 9.34 1.62
C ALA A 41 -15.21 8.03 1.94
N ILE A 42 -15.08 7.15 0.95
CA ILE A 42 -14.36 5.89 1.07
C ILE A 42 -13.22 5.86 0.06
N VAL A 43 -12.02 5.48 0.49
CA VAL A 43 -10.87 5.29 -0.41
C VAL A 43 -11.06 4.02 -1.24
N LEU A 44 -11.03 4.15 -2.56
CA LEU A 44 -11.20 3.03 -3.50
C LEU A 44 -9.87 2.56 -4.09
N SER A 45 -8.99 3.51 -4.41
CA SER A 45 -7.68 3.19 -4.97
C SER A 45 -6.68 4.29 -4.61
N ARG A 46 -5.40 3.97 -4.77
CA ARG A 46 -4.29 4.86 -4.46
C ARG A 46 -3.25 4.73 -5.56
N THR A 47 -2.68 5.87 -5.93
CA THR A 47 -1.56 5.93 -6.84
C THR A 47 -0.59 7.00 -6.38
N ARG A 48 0.64 6.94 -6.87
CA ARG A 48 1.66 7.95 -6.60
C ARG A 48 2.04 8.62 -7.90
N SER A 49 2.03 9.95 -7.92
CA SER A 49 2.52 10.69 -9.09
C SER A 49 4.03 10.57 -9.20
N ALA A 50 4.58 10.92 -10.37
CA ALA A 50 6.02 10.98 -10.59
C ALA A 50 6.75 11.92 -9.61
N MET A 51 6.06 12.94 -9.08
CA MET A 51 6.58 13.86 -8.06
C MET A 51 6.42 13.33 -6.63
N GLY A 52 6.02 12.08 -6.45
CA GLY A 52 5.87 11.45 -5.14
C GLY A 52 4.61 11.85 -4.37
N LYS A 53 3.66 12.57 -4.98
CA LYS A 53 2.38 12.90 -4.35
C LYS A 53 1.46 11.70 -4.34
N GLU A 54 0.78 11.49 -3.21
CA GLU A 54 -0.21 10.43 -3.09
C GLU A 54 -1.56 10.94 -3.56
N ILE A 55 -2.16 10.20 -4.50
CA ILE A 55 -3.46 10.53 -5.08
C ILE A 55 -4.40 9.38 -4.79
N CYS A 56 -5.52 9.68 -4.16
CA CYS A 56 -6.56 8.70 -3.82
C CYS A 56 -7.75 8.88 -4.76
N GLN A 57 -8.29 7.77 -5.23
CA GLN A 57 -9.65 7.75 -5.77
C GLN A 57 -10.60 7.52 -4.61
N ILE A 58 -11.58 8.40 -4.46
CA ILE A 58 -12.58 8.32 -3.39
C ILE A 58 -13.99 8.22 -3.96
N TRP A 59 -14.87 7.60 -3.18
CA TRP A 59 -16.32 7.67 -3.36
C TRP A 59 -16.91 8.51 -2.24
N VAL A 60 -17.45 9.68 -2.58
CA VAL A 60 -18.08 10.60 -1.63
C VAL A 60 -19.54 10.19 -1.44
N SER A 61 -19.92 9.95 -0.19
CA SER A 61 -21.30 9.66 0.20
C SER A 61 -22.16 10.94 0.25
N GLY A 62 -23.45 10.82 -0.10
CA GLY A 62 -24.42 11.92 -0.07
C GLY A 62 -24.78 12.49 -1.45
N GLU A 63 -25.53 13.60 -1.47
CA GLU A 63 -25.82 14.40 -2.68
C GLU A 63 -24.54 15.10 -3.16
N ALA A 64 -23.59 14.32 -3.68
CA ALA A 64 -22.32 14.82 -4.15
C ALA A 64 -22.45 15.51 -5.52
N HIS A 65 -23.28 16.55 -5.64
CA HIS A 65 -23.43 17.45 -6.81
C HIS A 65 -23.14 16.78 -8.17
N GLY A 66 -23.74 15.61 -8.42
CA GLY A 66 -23.64 14.84 -9.67
C GLY A 66 -22.40 13.94 -9.87
N ARG A 67 -21.29 14.06 -9.13
CA ARG A 67 -20.10 13.21 -9.31
C ARG A 67 -19.52 12.66 -8.00
N PRO A 68 -19.96 11.46 -7.57
CA PRO A 68 -19.50 10.85 -6.31
C PRO A 68 -18.07 10.32 -6.39
N LEU A 69 -17.57 9.97 -7.58
CA LEU A 69 -16.20 9.49 -7.80
C LEU A 69 -15.24 10.65 -8.08
N ARG A 70 -14.17 10.76 -7.28
CA ARG A 70 -13.16 11.82 -7.42
C ARG A 70 -11.75 11.30 -7.22
N TRP A 71 -10.80 11.88 -7.96
CA TRP A 71 -9.37 11.75 -7.70
C TRP A 71 -8.92 12.99 -6.93
N VAL A 72 -8.28 12.79 -5.78
CA VAL A 72 -7.88 13.88 -4.88
C VAL A 72 -6.48 13.61 -4.34
N ASP A 73 -5.75 14.68 -4.05
CA ASP A 73 -4.50 14.56 -3.29
C ASP A 73 -4.85 14.06 -1.88
N ALA A 74 -4.11 13.05 -1.39
CA ALA A 74 -4.32 12.47 -0.07
C ALA A 74 -4.25 13.53 1.05
N ARG A 75 -3.52 14.64 0.84
CA ARG A 75 -3.44 15.77 1.78
C ARG A 75 -4.76 16.52 1.96
N MET A 76 -5.72 16.35 1.06
CA MET A 76 -7.06 16.93 1.17
C MET A 76 -8.02 16.07 1.99
N LEU A 77 -7.59 14.87 2.38
CA LEU A 77 -8.36 13.92 3.17
C LEU A 77 -8.00 14.04 4.64
N LYS A 78 -8.99 13.85 5.51
CA LYS A 78 -8.83 13.81 6.97
C LYS A 78 -9.38 12.51 7.54
#